data_AF-A0A7G2ILF0-F1
#
_entry.id   AF-A0A7G2ILF0-F1
#
_cell.length_a   1.000
_cell.length_b   1.000
_cell.length_c   1.000
_cell.angle_alpha   90.00
_cell.angle_beta   90.00
_cell.angle_gamma   90.00
#
_symmetry.space_group_name_H-M   'P 1'
#
loop_
_entity.id
_entity.type
_entity.pdbx_description
1 polymer ?
#
loop_
_entity_poly.entity_id
_entity_poly.type
_entity_poly.pdbx_seq_one_letter_code
_entity_poly.pdbx_strand_id
1 'polypeptide(L)'
;MRIISAKDHGDSFRTLESGRAVAFMMDDALLAGERAKAKKPDNWEIVGKPQSQEAYGCMLRKDDPEFKKLMDDTIAKAQTSGEAEKWFDKWFKNPIPPKNLNMNFELSDEMKALFKEPNDKALN
;
A
#
# COMPACT_ATOMS: atom_id res chain seq x y z
N MET A 1 20.94 16.79 7.27
CA MET A 1 19.90 15.74 7.24
C MET A 1 20.50 14.46 7.79
N ARG A 2 19.82 13.76 8.71
CA ARG A 2 20.27 12.47 9.28
C ARG A 2 19.20 11.42 9.01
N ILE A 3 19.58 10.33 8.36
CA ILE A 3 18.66 9.23 7.99
C ILE A 3 18.79 8.12 9.03
N ILE A 4 17.66 7.58 9.49
CA ILE A 4 17.59 6.42 10.38
C ILE A 4 16.99 5.26 9.58
N SER A 5 17.78 4.22 9.33
CA SER A 5 17.29 3.00 8.66
C SER A 5 16.82 2.00 9.72
N ALA A 6 15.50 1.83 9.85
CA ALA A 6 14.92 0.80 10.72
C ALA A 6 14.75 -0.52 9.94
N LYS A 7 14.38 -1.59 10.67
CA LYS A 7 14.28 -2.95 10.10
C LYS A 7 12.99 -3.18 9.31
N ASP A 8 11.90 -2.54 9.73
CA ASP A 8 10.56 -2.73 9.17
C ASP A 8 9.71 -1.45 9.35
N HIS A 9 8.56 -1.38 8.71
CA HIS A 9 7.65 -0.22 8.72
C HIS A 9 7.16 0.12 10.14
N GLY A 10 6.81 -0.91 10.93
CA GLY A 10 6.39 -0.70 12.32
C GLY A 10 7.49 -0.16 13.24
N ASP A 11 8.75 -0.56 13.00
CA ASP A 11 9.90 0.00 13.72
C ASP A 11 10.19 1.45 13.32
N SER A 12 9.98 1.77 12.04
CA SER A 12 10.08 3.13 11.52
C SER A 12 9.03 4.03 12.14
N PHE A 13 7.77 3.58 12.17
CA PHE A 13 6.68 4.32 12.82
C PHE A 13 6.92 4.50 14.31
N ARG A 14 7.39 3.47 15.05
CA ARG A 14 7.75 3.63 16.47
C ARG A 14 8.92 4.60 16.68
N THR A 15 9.80 4.76 15.71
CA THR A 15 10.89 5.75 15.75
C THR A 15 10.34 7.17 15.65
N LEU A 16 9.32 7.38 14.83
CA LEU A 16 8.54 8.62 14.80
C LEU A 16 7.70 8.82 16.07
N GLU A 17 6.91 7.81 16.49
CA GLU A 17 6.01 7.89 17.67
C GLU A 17 6.76 8.18 18.98
N SER A 18 8.02 7.73 19.09
CA SER A 18 8.88 8.00 20.27
C SER A 18 9.69 9.29 20.18
N GLY A 19 9.54 10.09 19.12
CA GLY A 19 10.25 11.36 18.95
C GLY A 19 11.73 11.23 18.55
N ARG A 20 12.19 10.05 18.15
CA ARG A 20 13.57 9.83 17.66
C ARG A 20 13.77 10.33 16.23
N ALA A 21 12.68 10.45 15.47
CA ALA A 21 12.61 11.08 14.16
C ALA A 21 11.44 12.08 14.14
N VAL A 22 11.51 13.06 13.24
CA VAL A 22 10.46 14.08 13.05
C VAL A 22 9.52 13.76 11.88
N ALA A 23 9.88 12.79 11.03
CA ALA A 23 9.06 12.30 9.93
C ALA A 23 9.43 10.84 9.62
N PHE A 24 8.49 10.12 9.01
CA PHE A 24 8.68 8.80 8.43
C PHE A 24 8.29 8.87 6.95
N MET A 25 9.27 8.75 6.06
CA MET A 25 9.03 8.71 4.60
C MET A 25 8.85 7.26 4.16
N MET A 26 7.72 6.98 3.53
CA MET A 26 7.33 5.69 2.97
C MET A 26 6.10 5.90 2.07
N ASP A 27 5.68 4.84 1.40
CA ASP A 27 4.47 4.75 0.59
C ASP A 27 3.24 5.13 1.43
N ASP A 28 2.35 5.94 0.86
CA ASP A 28 1.22 6.55 1.55
C ASP A 28 0.26 5.52 2.18
N ALA A 29 -0.02 4.41 1.48
CA ALA A 29 -0.81 3.31 1.98
C ALA A 29 -0.17 2.65 3.21
N LEU A 30 1.16 2.49 3.22
CA LEU A 30 1.90 1.95 4.36
C LEU A 30 1.91 2.91 5.55
N LEU A 31 2.08 4.22 5.29
CA LEU A 31 1.97 5.26 6.32
C LEU A 31 0.58 5.25 6.96
N ALA A 32 -0.48 5.16 6.16
CA ALA A 32 -1.85 5.06 6.66
C ALA A 32 -2.06 3.77 7.48
N GLY A 33 -1.45 2.66 7.07
CA GLY A 33 -1.52 1.38 7.77
C GLY A 33 -0.86 1.42 9.14
N GLU A 34 0.30 2.08 9.26
CA GLU A 34 0.94 2.31 10.56
C GLU A 34 0.14 3.28 11.43
N ARG A 35 -0.44 4.34 10.86
CA ARG A 35 -1.35 5.25 11.57
C ARG A 35 -2.57 4.52 12.13
N ALA A 36 -3.16 3.56 11.39
CA ALA A 36 -4.28 2.73 11.86
C ALA A 36 -3.88 1.78 13.02
N LYS A 37 -2.59 1.58 13.28
CA LYS A 37 -2.08 0.81 14.43
C LYS A 37 -1.59 1.70 15.58
N ALA A 38 -1.46 3.01 15.37
CA ALA A 38 -0.91 3.97 16.33
C ALA A 38 -1.69 4.04 17.65
N LYS A 39 -1.04 4.52 18.72
CA LYS A 39 -1.73 4.74 20.01
C LYS A 39 -2.81 5.83 19.91
N LYS A 40 -2.50 6.89 19.18
CA LYS A 40 -3.40 8.02 18.88
C LYS A 40 -3.31 8.33 17.38
N PRO A 41 -4.14 7.70 16.54
CA PRO A 41 -4.11 7.89 15.08
C PRO A 41 -4.22 9.35 14.66
N ASP A 42 -5.04 10.14 15.35
CA ASP A 42 -5.31 11.55 15.05
C ASP A 42 -4.09 12.47 15.25
N ASN A 43 -3.02 11.98 15.87
CA ASN A 43 -1.77 12.73 16.01
C ASN A 43 -0.89 12.69 14.76
N TRP A 44 -1.29 11.96 13.70
CA TRP A 44 -0.44 11.68 12.54
C TRP A 44 -1.09 12.09 11.22
N GLU A 45 -0.39 12.93 10.50
CA GLU A 45 -0.78 13.42 9.18
C GLU A 45 0.19 12.92 8.10
N ILE A 46 -0.33 12.57 6.94
CA ILE A 46 0.46 12.25 5.74
C ILE A 46 0.51 13.53 4.91
N VAL A 47 1.72 14.06 4.71
CA VAL A 47 1.96 15.36 4.09
C VAL A 47 3.07 15.29 3.06
N GLY A 48 3.20 16.34 2.25
CA GLY A 48 4.24 16.48 1.25
C GLY A 48 3.79 16.09 -0.16
N LYS A 49 4.54 16.54 -1.17
CA LYS A 49 4.32 16.11 -2.55
C LYS A 49 4.93 14.71 -2.73
N PRO A 50 4.22 13.76 -3.38
CA PRO A 50 4.79 12.46 -3.72
C PRO A 50 6.13 12.62 -4.44
N GLN A 51 7.14 11.88 -4.00
CA GLN A 51 8.48 11.90 -4.61
C GLN A 51 8.60 10.88 -5.75
N SER A 52 7.75 9.87 -5.73
CA SER A 52 7.66 8.79 -6.72
C SER A 52 6.20 8.35 -6.86
N GLN A 53 5.92 7.64 -7.95
CA GLN A 53 4.71 6.85 -8.13
C GLN A 53 5.16 5.43 -8.43
N GLU A 54 4.69 4.46 -7.65
CA GLU A 54 5.24 3.10 -7.64
C GLU A 54 4.13 2.07 -7.79
N ALA A 55 4.39 1.02 -8.58
CA ALA A 55 3.44 -0.06 -8.82
C ALA A 55 3.79 -1.28 -7.99
N TYR A 56 2.84 -1.72 -7.15
CA TYR A 56 2.98 -2.97 -6.41
C TYR A 56 2.67 -4.16 -7.31
N GLY A 57 3.56 -5.15 -7.28
CA GLY A 57 3.38 -6.42 -7.98
C GLY A 57 3.75 -7.60 -7.09
N CYS A 58 3.09 -8.74 -7.30
CA CYS A 58 3.50 -9.99 -6.68
C CYS A 58 4.86 -10.41 -7.25
N MET A 59 5.89 -10.48 -6.41
CA MET A 59 7.24 -10.87 -6.83
C MET A 59 7.37 -12.39 -6.95
N LEU A 60 8.08 -12.84 -7.98
CA LEU A 60 8.41 -14.24 -8.24
C LEU A 60 9.87 -14.39 -8.67
N ARG A 61 10.35 -15.63 -8.80
CA ARG A 61 11.66 -15.88 -9.42
C ARG A 61 11.61 -15.50 -10.89
N LYS A 62 12.70 -14.91 -11.40
CA LYS A 62 12.86 -14.65 -12.83
C LYS A 62 12.93 -15.95 -13.63
N ASP A 63 12.70 -15.84 -14.94
CA ASP A 63 12.79 -16.94 -15.91
C ASP A 63 11.79 -18.10 -15.68
N ASP A 64 10.68 -17.82 -14.99
CA ASP A 64 9.56 -18.76 -14.73
C ASP A 64 8.25 -18.27 -15.38
N PRO A 65 8.13 -18.32 -16.72
CA PRO A 65 7.01 -17.73 -17.45
C PRO A 65 5.69 -18.46 -17.23
N GLU A 66 5.73 -19.77 -16.97
CA GLU A 66 4.52 -20.56 -16.69
C GLU A 66 3.91 -20.16 -15.33
N PHE A 67 4.75 -20.01 -14.30
CA PHE A 67 4.29 -19.55 -13.00
C PHE A 67 3.82 -18.10 -13.05
N LYS A 68 4.54 -17.23 -13.78
CA LYS A 68 4.08 -15.86 -14.03
C LYS A 68 2.70 -15.85 -14.68
N LYS A 69 2.48 -16.64 -15.72
CA LYS A 69 1.18 -16.70 -16.42
C LYS A 69 0.06 -17.12 -15.45
N LEU A 70 0.30 -18.11 -14.60
CA LEU A 70 -0.68 -18.52 -13.58
C LEU A 70 -1.02 -17.38 -12.61
N MET A 71 -0.01 -16.65 -12.14
CA MET A 71 -0.21 -15.49 -11.27
C MET A 71 -0.99 -14.39 -11.98
N ASP A 72 -0.57 -14.01 -13.19
CA ASP A 72 -1.19 -12.96 -14.00
C ASP A 72 -2.64 -13.30 -14.34
N ASP A 73 -2.94 -14.52 -14.79
CA ASP A 73 -4.31 -14.96 -15.09
C ASP A 73 -5.22 -14.89 -13.86
N THR A 74 -4.67 -15.25 -12.69
CA THR A 74 -5.41 -15.18 -11.41
C THR A 74 -5.72 -13.74 -11.02
N ILE A 75 -4.72 -12.86 -11.12
CA ILE A 75 -4.85 -11.43 -10.82
C ILE A 75 -5.82 -10.77 -11.79
N ALA A 76 -5.66 -11.01 -13.09
CA ALA A 76 -6.51 -10.42 -14.13
C ALA A 76 -7.98 -10.83 -13.95
N LYS A 77 -8.24 -12.08 -13.57
CA LYS A 77 -9.60 -12.54 -13.26
C LYS A 77 -10.18 -11.82 -12.04
N ALA A 78 -9.43 -11.67 -10.96
CA ALA A 78 -9.90 -10.96 -9.77
C ALA A 78 -10.19 -9.48 -10.06
N GLN A 79 -9.32 -8.84 -10.85
CA GLN A 79 -9.45 -7.45 -11.26
C GLN A 79 -10.65 -7.22 -12.17
N THR A 80 -10.72 -7.93 -13.30
CA THR A 80 -11.76 -7.72 -14.32
C THR A 80 -13.15 -8.18 -13.91
N SER A 81 -13.27 -9.08 -12.92
CA SER A 81 -14.56 -9.50 -12.36
C SER A 81 -15.13 -8.52 -11.31
N GLY A 82 -14.38 -7.47 -10.94
CA GLY A 82 -14.76 -6.53 -9.87
C GLY A 82 -14.51 -7.05 -8.45
N GLU A 83 -13.95 -8.25 -8.29
CA GLU A 83 -13.64 -8.80 -6.98
C GLU A 83 -12.50 -8.04 -6.29
N ALA A 84 -11.50 -7.59 -7.06
CA ALA A 84 -10.42 -6.75 -6.54
C ALA A 84 -10.92 -5.39 -6.01
N GLU A 85 -11.95 -4.81 -6.62
CA GLU A 85 -12.58 -3.57 -6.14
C GLU A 85 -13.28 -3.80 -4.79
N LYS A 86 -13.99 -4.92 -4.63
CA LYS A 86 -14.55 -5.29 -3.32
C LYS A 86 -13.48 -5.50 -2.26
N TRP A 87 -12.33 -6.06 -2.63
CA TRP A 87 -11.20 -6.19 -1.71
C TRP A 87 -10.64 -4.82 -1.33
N PHE A 88 -10.54 -3.89 -2.29
CA PHE A 88 -10.18 -2.51 -1.99
C PHE A 88 -11.14 -1.91 -0.97
N ASP A 89 -12.45 -1.96 -1.22
CA ASP A 89 -13.46 -1.43 -0.31
C ASP A 89 -13.35 -2.03 1.09
N LYS A 90 -13.17 -3.35 1.17
CA LYS A 90 -13.01 -4.07 2.44
C LYS A 90 -11.83 -3.57 3.26
N TRP A 91 -10.67 -3.33 2.63
CA TRP A 91 -9.43 -3.02 3.34
C TRP A 91 -9.15 -1.52 3.50
N PHE A 92 -9.71 -0.70 2.61
CA PHE A 92 -9.37 0.72 2.49
C PHE A 92 -10.54 1.67 2.80
N LYS A 93 -11.79 1.19 2.71
CA LYS A 93 -13.00 1.99 2.95
C LYS A 93 -13.84 1.51 4.12
N ASN A 94 -13.45 0.40 4.76
CA ASN A 94 -14.16 -0.15 5.91
C ASN A 94 -13.23 -0.31 7.12
N PRO A 95 -13.79 -0.41 8.34
CA PRO A 95 -13.01 -0.74 9.52
C PRO A 95 -12.26 -2.07 9.38
N ILE A 96 -10.95 -2.05 9.66
CA ILE A 96 -10.07 -3.22 9.59
C ILE A 96 -9.51 -3.61 10.96
N PRO A 97 -9.21 -4.91 11.17
CA PRO A 97 -8.45 -5.34 12.35
C PRO A 97 -7.04 -4.70 12.37
N PRO A 98 -6.40 -4.58 13.55
CA PRO A 98 -6.86 -5.05 14.85
C PRO A 98 -7.64 -4.02 15.68
N LYS A 99 -7.67 -2.74 15.26
CA LYS A 99 -8.26 -1.63 16.04
C LYS A 99 -9.62 -1.17 15.55
N ASN A 100 -10.18 -1.82 14.53
CA ASN A 100 -11.44 -1.44 13.91
C ASN A 100 -11.41 0.02 13.41
N LEU A 101 -10.28 0.42 12.83
CA LEU A 101 -10.08 1.74 12.22
C LEU A 101 -10.18 1.64 10.71
N ASN A 102 -10.60 2.73 10.09
CA ASN A 102 -10.74 2.84 8.64
C ASN A 102 -9.55 3.62 8.07
N MET A 103 -9.06 3.20 6.91
CA MET A 103 -7.98 3.89 6.19
C MET A 103 -8.51 5.16 5.51
N ASN A 104 -9.81 5.19 5.17
CA ASN A 104 -10.49 6.28 4.45
C ASN A 104 -9.79 6.64 3.13
N PHE A 105 -9.45 5.62 2.34
CA PHE A 105 -8.83 5.78 1.03
C PHE A 105 -9.85 5.67 -0.09
N GLU A 106 -9.59 6.32 -1.21
CA GLU A 106 -10.36 6.15 -2.44
C GLU A 106 -9.52 5.46 -3.50
N LEU A 107 -10.17 4.64 -4.33
CA LEU A 107 -9.47 3.91 -5.39
C LEU A 107 -8.96 4.93 -6.41
N SER A 108 -7.65 4.89 -6.67
CA SER A 108 -7.01 5.82 -7.61
C SER A 108 -7.48 5.58 -9.05
N ASP A 109 -7.38 6.59 -9.90
CA ASP A 109 -7.80 6.47 -11.30
C ASP A 109 -6.88 5.52 -12.08
N GLU A 110 -5.61 5.43 -11.70
CA GLU A 110 -4.66 4.45 -12.23
C GLU A 110 -5.11 3.02 -11.90
N MET A 111 -5.49 2.75 -10.65
CA MET A 111 -5.97 1.44 -10.24
C MET A 111 -7.31 1.08 -10.90
N LYS A 112 -8.22 2.06 -11.09
CA LYS A 112 -9.46 1.84 -11.86
C LYS A 112 -9.17 1.44 -13.31
N ALA A 113 -8.18 2.06 -13.94
CA ALA A 113 -7.76 1.69 -15.30
C ALA A 113 -7.13 0.28 -15.32
N LEU A 114 -6.23 0.00 -14.38
CA LEU A 114 -5.60 -1.32 -14.24
C LEU A 114 -6.61 -2.44 -13.99
N PHE A 115 -7.66 -2.19 -13.21
CA PHE A 115 -8.68 -3.20 -12.95
C PHE A 115 -9.51 -3.57 -14.20
N LYS A 116 -9.60 -2.67 -15.19
CA LYS A 116 -10.25 -2.93 -16.47
C LYS A 116 -9.31 -3.64 -17.45
N GLU A 117 -8.06 -3.19 -17.52
CA GLU A 117 -7.05 -3.72 -18.42
C GLU A 117 -5.73 -4.00 -17.67
N PRO A 118 -5.64 -5.18 -17.02
CA PRO A 118 -4.48 -5.58 -16.24
C PRO A 118 -3.19 -5.59 -17.06
N ASN A 119 -2.10 -5.07 -16.51
CA ASN A 119 -0.76 -5.16 -17.09
C ASN A 119 0.31 -5.18 -15.99
N ASP A 120 1.55 -5.49 -16.38
CA ASP A 120 2.71 -5.63 -15.49
C ASP A 120 3.82 -4.60 -15.79
N LYS A 121 3.45 -3.45 -16.38
CA LYS A 121 4.41 -2.41 -16.71
C LYS A 121 4.90 -1.70 -15.45
N ALA A 122 6.20 -1.44 -15.39
CA ALA A 122 6.74 -0.49 -14.44
C ALA A 122 6.20 0.92 -14.76
N LEU A 123 5.93 1.72 -13.72
CA LEU A 123 5.65 3.14 -13.89
C LEU A 123 6.96 3.85 -14.27
N ASN A 124 6.90 4.65 -15.33
CA ASN A 124 8.01 5.44 -15.85
C ASN A 124 7.82 6.92 -15.52
#